data_AF-A0A4Y2I0S1-F1
#
_entry.id   AF-A0A4Y2I0S1-F1
#
_cell.length_a   1.000
_cell.length_b   1.000
_cell.length_c   1.000
_cell.angle_alpha   90.00
_cell.angle_beta   90.00
_cell.angle_gamma   90.00
#
_symmetry.space_group_name_H-M   'P 1'
#
loop_
_entity.id
_entity.type
_entity.pdbx_description
1 polymer ?
#
loop_
_entity_poly.entity_id
_entity_poly.type
_entity_poly.pdbx_seq_one_letter_code
_entity_poly.pdbx_strand_id
1 'polypeptide(L)'
;MEFLISRILFLPFIPQPASDYNTIYTTLICALGNEKRYGHDACIVTFDQPLYTEAREIVAAAPEGSDLSKIVIRLGGFHLLSSFSGAFGYIMQGSGIKEMLSIIYAPNSLDKMLTSNAHWTCLLGWIALLWRKKNY
;
A
#
# COMPACT_ATOMS: atom_id res chain seq x y z
N MET A 1 -5.44 28.20 -12.99
CA MET A 1 -4.38 28.38 -11.98
C MET A 1 -3.48 27.16 -12.11
N GLU A 2 -2.32 27.30 -12.78
CA GLU A 2 -1.36 26.20 -12.95
C GLU A 2 -0.64 25.96 -11.62
N PHE A 3 -0.83 24.79 -11.01
CA PHE A 3 -0.06 24.41 -9.83
C PHE A 3 1.28 23.83 -10.26
N LEU A 4 2.34 24.65 -10.23
CA LEU A 4 3.74 24.22 -10.45
C LEU A 4 4.39 23.55 -9.22
N ILE A 5 3.68 23.49 -8.08
CA ILE A 5 4.23 23.02 -6.79
C ILE A 5 3.19 22.18 -6.06
N SER A 6 3.58 20.97 -5.62
CA SER A 6 2.79 20.11 -4.73
C SER A 6 2.76 20.66 -3.31
N ARG A 7 1.61 20.60 -2.63
CA ARG A 7 1.46 21.01 -1.23
C ARG A 7 1.01 19.83 -0.37
N ILE A 8 1.68 19.63 0.76
CA ILE A 8 1.30 18.64 1.76
C ILE A 8 0.39 19.32 2.77
N LEU A 9 -0.81 18.77 2.95
CA LEU A 9 -1.79 19.25 3.92
C LEU A 9 -2.21 18.09 4.82
N PHE A 10 -2.53 18.41 6.07
CA PHE A 10 -3.14 17.46 6.98
C PHE A 10 -4.66 17.42 6.75
N LEU A 11 -5.21 16.22 6.68
CA LEU A 11 -6.65 16.01 6.74
C LEU A 11 -7.14 16.22 8.17
N PRO A 12 -8.40 16.64 8.37
CA PRO A 12 -8.97 16.77 9.70
C PRO A 12 -8.98 15.43 10.44
N PHE A 13 -8.77 15.46 11.75
CA PHE A 13 -8.88 14.27 12.59
C PHE A 13 -10.35 13.82 12.68
N ILE A 14 -10.58 12.52 12.54
CA ILE A 14 -11.88 11.89 12.77
C ILE A 14 -11.78 11.15 14.11
N PRO A 15 -12.37 11.67 15.19
CA PRO A 15 -12.20 11.12 16.55
C PRO A 15 -13.12 9.92 16.78
N GLN A 16 -13.04 8.91 15.90
CA GLN A 16 -13.79 7.66 15.97
C GLN A 16 -12.86 6.47 15.72
N PRO A 17 -13.21 5.25 16.15
CA PRO A 17 -12.40 4.07 15.90
C PRO A 17 -12.16 3.87 14.40
N ALA A 18 -10.89 3.65 14.00
CA ALA A 18 -10.52 3.49 12.60
C ALA A 18 -11.14 2.24 11.96
N SER A 19 -11.44 1.21 12.74
CA SER A 19 -12.06 -0.05 12.32
C SER A 19 -13.59 0.01 12.23
N ASP A 20 -14.21 1.17 12.45
CA ASP A 20 -15.63 1.35 12.21
C ASP A 20 -15.84 1.72 10.73
N TYR A 21 -16.70 0.95 10.05
CA TYR A 21 -17.12 1.20 8.68
C TYR A 21 -17.56 2.65 8.44
N ASN A 22 -18.27 3.26 9.40
CA ASN A 22 -18.71 4.65 9.29
C ASN A 22 -17.54 5.63 9.32
N THR A 23 -16.49 5.33 10.09
CA THR A 23 -15.25 6.11 10.14
C THR A 23 -14.53 6.06 8.81
N ILE A 24 -14.41 4.86 8.21
CA ILE A 24 -13.78 4.68 6.89
C ILE A 24 -14.58 5.41 5.82
N TYR A 25 -15.90 5.24 5.80
CA TYR A 25 -16.79 5.96 4.88
C TYR A 25 -16.64 7.48 5.01
N THR A 26 -16.69 8.01 6.24
CA THR A 26 -16.51 9.44 6.52
C THR A 26 -15.14 9.94 6.05
N THR A 27 -14.09 9.13 6.21
CA THR A 27 -12.74 9.43 5.71
C THR A 27 -12.74 9.58 4.19
N LEU A 28 -13.39 8.67 3.46
CA LEU A 28 -13.48 8.71 2.00
C LEU A 28 -14.23 9.95 1.51
N ILE A 29 -15.35 10.29 2.15
CA ILE A 29 -16.12 11.51 1.83
C ILE A 29 -15.30 12.78 2.12
N CYS A 30 -14.55 12.79 3.22
CA CYS A 30 -13.68 13.90 3.57
C CYS A 30 -12.54 14.07 2.55
N ALA A 31 -11.90 12.98 2.13
CA ALA A 31 -10.89 12.99 1.09
C ALA A 31 -11.47 13.54 -0.22
N LEU A 32 -12.59 12.98 -0.68
CA LEU A 32 -13.27 13.42 -1.90
C LEU A 32 -13.67 14.91 -1.86
N GLY A 33 -14.17 15.39 -0.72
CA GLY A 33 -14.52 16.80 -0.53
C GLY A 33 -13.30 17.72 -0.65
N ASN A 34 -12.15 17.30 -0.13
CA ASN A 34 -10.90 18.04 -0.27
C ASN A 34 -10.41 18.04 -1.72
N GLU A 35 -10.42 16.90 -2.40
CA GLU A 35 -10.00 16.81 -3.80
C GLU A 35 -10.83 17.75 -4.68
N LYS A 36 -12.16 17.73 -4.53
CA LYS A 36 -13.07 18.66 -5.24
C LYS A 36 -12.79 20.12 -4.93
N ARG A 37 -12.52 20.45 -3.67
CA ARG A 37 -12.22 21.82 -3.24
C ARG A 37 -10.96 22.37 -3.90
N TYR A 38 -9.99 21.52 -4.20
CA TYR A 38 -8.74 21.92 -4.86
C TYR A 38 -8.72 21.67 -6.37
N GLY A 39 -9.82 21.16 -6.94
CA GLY A 39 -9.95 20.94 -8.38
C GLY A 39 -9.13 19.75 -8.88
N HIS A 40 -8.97 18.72 -8.06
CA HIS A 40 -8.29 17.48 -8.46
C HIS A 40 -9.26 16.51 -9.14
N ASP A 41 -8.85 15.95 -10.28
CA ASP A 41 -9.66 15.02 -11.08
C ASP A 41 -9.69 13.59 -10.50
N ALA A 42 -8.72 13.24 -9.65
CA ALA A 42 -8.57 11.91 -9.10
C ALA A 42 -8.41 11.95 -7.57
N CYS A 43 -9.18 11.11 -6.88
CA CYS A 43 -9.05 10.89 -5.45
C CYS A 43 -8.39 9.54 -5.20
N ILE A 44 -7.18 9.54 -4.64
CA ILE A 44 -6.42 8.33 -4.32
C ILE A 44 -6.25 8.27 -2.81
N VAL A 45 -6.79 7.23 -2.19
CA VAL A 45 -6.71 7.03 -0.73
C VAL A 45 -5.93 5.77 -0.44
N THR A 46 -4.94 5.86 0.45
CA THR A 46 -4.08 4.73 0.82
C THR A 46 -4.40 4.30 2.25
N PHE A 47 -4.60 3.00 2.46
CA PHE A 47 -4.93 2.41 3.76
C PHE A 47 -4.02 1.23 4.10
N ASP A 48 -3.85 0.97 5.39
CA ASP A 48 -3.27 -0.28 5.88
C ASP A 48 -4.18 -1.47 5.59
N GLN A 49 -3.63 -2.68 5.64
CA GLN A 49 -4.29 -3.88 5.08
C GLN A 49 -5.73 -4.15 5.59
N PRO A 50 -6.05 -4.03 6.90
CA PRO A 50 -7.42 -4.23 7.36
C PRO A 50 -8.39 -3.18 6.79
N LEU A 51 -8.01 -1.91 6.87
CA LEU A 51 -8.82 -0.78 6.41
C LEU A 51 -8.95 -0.73 4.88
N TYR A 52 -7.92 -1.18 4.16
CA TYR A 52 -7.94 -1.31 2.71
C TYR A 52 -9.07 -2.22 2.25
N THR A 53 -9.26 -3.37 2.90
CA THR A 53 -10.30 -4.34 2.54
C THR A 53 -11.68 -3.72 2.71
N GLU A 54 -11.97 -3.12 3.86
CA GLU A 54 -13.26 -2.48 4.15
C GLU A 54 -13.52 -1.27 3.23
N ALA A 55 -12.50 -0.44 2.97
CA ALA A 55 -12.62 0.69 2.04
C ALA A 55 -12.90 0.24 0.60
N ARG A 56 -12.30 -0.89 0.17
CA ARG A 56 -12.57 -1.49 -1.15
C ARG A 56 -14.01 -1.98 -1.25
N GLU A 57 -14.55 -2.60 -0.20
CA GLU A 57 -15.94 -3.04 -0.14
C GLU A 57 -16.90 -1.84 -0.22
N ILE A 58 -16.63 -0.77 0.53
CA ILE A 58 -17.41 0.47 0.48
C ILE A 58 -17.46 1.06 -0.94
N VAL A 59 -16.31 1.19 -1.60
CA VAL A 59 -16.22 1.73 -2.96
C VAL A 59 -16.90 0.81 -3.98
N ALA A 60 -16.76 -0.51 -3.82
CA ALA A 60 -17.40 -1.49 -4.70
C ALA A 60 -18.94 -1.53 -4.54
N ALA A 61 -19.46 -1.22 -3.35
CA ALA A 61 -20.89 -1.13 -3.08
C ALA A 61 -21.50 0.22 -3.51
N ALA A 62 -20.68 1.20 -3.88
CA ALA A 62 -21.16 2.51 -4.29
C ALA A 62 -21.90 2.43 -5.64
N PRO A 63 -22.96 3.24 -5.85
CA PRO A 63 -23.66 3.30 -7.14
C PRO A 63 -22.69 3.63 -8.28
N GLU A 64 -22.86 2.94 -9.41
CA GLU A 64 -22.02 3.14 -10.59
C GLU A 64 -22.06 4.61 -11.05
N GLY A 65 -20.89 5.17 -11.33
CA GLY A 65 -20.75 6.57 -11.77
C GLY A 65 -20.80 7.60 -10.63
N SER A 66 -21.12 7.19 -9.39
CA SER A 66 -21.02 8.07 -8.22
C SER A 66 -19.58 8.51 -7.97
N ASP A 67 -19.38 9.66 -7.34
CA ASP A 67 -18.02 10.13 -7.05
C ASP A 67 -17.27 9.24 -6.06
N LEU A 68 -18.00 8.53 -5.20
CA LEU A 68 -17.43 7.52 -4.30
C LEU A 68 -16.88 6.31 -5.08
N SER A 69 -17.59 5.85 -6.11
CA SER A 69 -17.15 4.73 -6.97
C SER A 69 -15.87 5.04 -7.76
N LYS A 70 -15.54 6.32 -7.95
CA LYS A 70 -14.34 6.77 -8.67
C LYS A 70 -13.09 6.85 -7.79
N ILE A 71 -13.22 6.70 -6.48
CA ILE A 71 -12.07 6.76 -5.57
C ILE A 71 -11.18 5.54 -5.81
N VAL A 72 -9.89 5.80 -6.00
CA VAL A 72 -8.88 4.73 -6.13
C VAL A 72 -8.33 4.40 -4.75
N ILE A 73 -8.74 3.24 -4.23
CA ILE A 73 -8.22 2.71 -2.97
C ILE A 73 -6.91 1.96 -3.23
N ARG A 74 -5.86 2.30 -2.49
CA ARG A 74 -4.53 1.67 -2.56
C ARG A 74 -4.13 1.04 -1.23
N LEU A 75 -3.46 -0.10 -1.32
CA LEU A 75 -2.83 -0.72 -0.16
C LEU A 75 -1.57 0.08 0.20
N GLY A 76 -1.37 0.35 1.48
CA GLY A 76 -0.19 1.01 2.02
C GLY A 76 1.09 0.38 1.49
N GLY A 77 2.06 1.20 1.07
CA GLY A 77 3.27 0.70 0.41
C GLY A 77 4.04 -0.35 1.22
N PHE A 78 4.02 -0.22 2.54
CA PHE A 78 4.52 -1.23 3.48
C PHE A 78 3.83 -2.58 3.30
N HIS A 79 2.49 -2.58 3.37
CA HIS A 79 1.69 -3.79 3.29
C HIS A 79 1.77 -4.39 1.88
N LEU A 80 1.79 -3.55 0.85
CA LEU A 80 1.96 -3.99 -0.54
C LEU A 80 3.29 -4.73 -0.73
N LEU A 81 4.41 -4.16 -0.27
CA LEU A 81 5.73 -4.79 -0.38
C LEU A 81 5.80 -6.09 0.43
N SER A 82 5.20 -6.10 1.62
CA SER A 82 5.16 -7.29 2.48
C SER A 82 4.35 -8.41 1.80
N SER A 83 3.15 -8.13 1.32
CA SER A 83 2.30 -9.08 0.59
C SER A 83 2.98 -9.61 -0.66
N PHE A 84 3.65 -8.74 -1.43
CA PHE A 84 4.40 -9.15 -2.62
C PHE A 84 5.55 -10.10 -2.26
N SER A 85 6.31 -9.79 -1.22
CA SER A 85 7.45 -10.62 -0.80
C SER A 85 7.00 -11.98 -0.26
N GLY A 86 5.89 -12.02 0.49
CA GLY A 86 5.26 -13.26 0.93
C GLY A 86 4.76 -14.12 -0.24
N ALA A 87 4.05 -13.52 -1.19
CA ALA A 87 3.57 -14.21 -2.38
C ALA A 87 4.73 -14.73 -3.24
N PHE A 88 5.77 -13.92 -3.43
CA PHE A 88 6.99 -14.32 -4.12
C PHE A 88 7.65 -15.52 -3.45
N GLY A 89 7.85 -15.47 -2.12
CA GLY A 89 8.42 -16.57 -1.35
C GLY A 89 7.60 -17.86 -1.42
N TYR A 90 6.27 -17.73 -1.38
CA TYR A 90 5.35 -18.85 -1.51
C TYR A 90 5.41 -19.50 -2.91
N ILE A 91 5.27 -18.70 -3.97
CA ILE A 91 5.28 -19.19 -5.36
C ILE A 91 6.64 -19.82 -5.72
N MET A 92 7.73 -19.23 -5.23
CA MET A 92 9.09 -19.66 -5.54
C MET A 92 9.63 -20.71 -4.57
N GLN A 93 8.77 -21.30 -3.72
CA GLN A 93 9.20 -22.34 -2.80
C GLN A 93 9.80 -23.53 -3.58
N GLY A 94 11.00 -23.96 -3.17
CA GLY A 94 11.72 -25.07 -3.83
C GLY A 94 12.46 -24.70 -5.12
N SER A 95 12.42 -23.43 -5.55
CA SER A 95 13.11 -22.98 -6.78
C SER A 95 14.64 -22.79 -6.63
N GLY A 96 15.19 -22.92 -5.43
CA GLY A 96 16.56 -22.53 -5.15
C GLY A 96 16.74 -21.04 -4.78
N ILE A 97 15.65 -20.25 -4.78
CA ILE A 97 15.74 -18.80 -4.53
C ILE A 97 16.25 -18.47 -3.12
N LYS A 98 15.90 -19.28 -2.12
CA LYS A 98 16.33 -19.08 -0.73
C LYS A 98 17.84 -19.31 -0.62
N GLU A 99 18.33 -20.34 -1.29
CA GLU A 99 19.73 -20.72 -1.36
C GLU A 99 20.54 -19.61 -2.07
N MET A 100 20.06 -19.12 -3.21
CA MET A 100 20.67 -17.97 -3.90
C MET A 100 20.73 -16.73 -3.00
N LEU A 101 19.64 -16.40 -2.31
CA LEU A 101 19.59 -15.22 -1.45
C LEU A 101 20.45 -15.37 -0.18
N SER A 102 20.71 -16.61 0.26
CA SER A 102 21.60 -16.89 1.40
C SER A 102 23.06 -16.53 1.18
N ILE A 103 23.48 -16.34 -0.08
CA ILE A 103 24.80 -15.81 -0.43
C ILE A 103 24.94 -14.34 0.01
N ILE A 104 23.82 -13.61 0.09
CA ILE A 104 23.80 -12.16 0.34
C ILE A 104 23.28 -11.85 1.75
N TYR A 105 22.30 -12.61 2.24
CA TYR A 105 21.60 -12.34 3.49
C TYR A 105 21.80 -13.44 4.52
N ALA A 106 21.81 -13.04 5.80
CA ALA A 106 21.82 -13.98 6.90
C ALA A 106 20.56 -14.87 6.90
N PRO A 107 20.66 -16.17 7.18
CA PRO A 107 19.54 -17.12 7.10
C PRO A 107 18.25 -16.67 7.82
N ASN A 108 18.39 -16.11 9.03
CA ASN A 108 17.26 -15.61 9.83
C ASN A 108 16.49 -14.45 9.18
N SER A 109 17.12 -13.74 8.24
CA SER A 109 16.49 -12.65 7.48
C SER A 109 15.68 -13.18 6.31
N LEU A 110 16.09 -14.30 5.71
CA LEU A 110 15.43 -14.89 4.55
C LEU A 110 14.04 -15.40 4.88
N ASP A 111 13.90 -16.11 6.00
CA ASP A 111 12.60 -16.62 6.43
C ASP A 111 11.61 -15.48 6.66
N LYS A 112 12.06 -14.39 7.30
CA LYS A 112 11.22 -13.23 7.55
C LYS A 112 10.84 -12.48 6.27
N MET A 113 11.78 -12.40 5.31
CA MET A 113 11.56 -11.76 4.02
C MET A 113 10.58 -12.54 3.14
N LEU A 114 10.74 -13.86 3.05
CA LEU A 114 9.94 -14.71 2.17
C LEU A 114 8.57 -15.09 2.76
N THR A 115 8.33 -14.84 4.05
CA THR A 115 7.05 -15.11 4.72
C THR A 115 6.24 -13.84 5.05
N SER A 116 6.60 -12.67 4.51
CA SER A 116 5.92 -11.39 4.75
C SER A 116 5.88 -10.91 6.22
N ASN A 117 6.78 -11.43 7.07
CA ASN A 117 6.80 -11.15 8.51
C ASN A 117 7.82 -10.07 8.94
N ALA A 118 8.68 -9.57 8.03
CA ALA A 118 9.54 -8.42 8.34
C ALA A 118 9.77 -7.51 7.12
N HIS A 119 9.08 -6.38 7.15
CA HIS A 119 9.08 -5.34 6.11
C HIS A 119 10.44 -4.71 5.82
N TRP A 120 11.21 -4.35 6.87
CA TRP A 120 12.52 -3.73 6.69
C TRP A 120 13.48 -4.70 6.00
N THR A 121 13.36 -5.98 6.34
CA THR A 121 14.13 -7.07 5.72
C THR A 121 13.73 -7.27 4.26
N CYS A 122 12.44 -7.17 3.93
CA CYS A 122 11.97 -7.18 2.53
C CYS A 122 12.53 -6.00 1.74
N LEU A 123 12.43 -4.78 2.27
CA LEU A 123 12.90 -3.57 1.58
C LEU A 123 14.41 -3.62 1.28
N LEU A 124 15.22 -4.01 2.27
CA LEU A 124 16.67 -4.19 2.08
C LEU A 124 16.99 -5.35 1.12
N GLY A 125 16.17 -6.41 1.14
CA GLY A 125 16.13 -7.51 0.17
C GLY A 125 16.07 -7.03 -1.28
N TRP A 126 15.03 -6.27 -1.58
CA TRP A 126 14.74 -5.78 -2.92
C TRP A 126 15.74 -4.73 -3.41
N ILE A 127 16.20 -3.84 -2.52
CA ILE A 127 17.20 -2.82 -2.88
C ILE A 127 18.52 -3.46 -3.30
N ALA A 128 19.03 -4.48 -2.61
CA ALA A 128 20.31 -5.08 -2.99
C ALA A 128 20.21 -5.90 -4.30
N LEU A 129 19.08 -6.57 -4.55
CA LEU A 129 18.81 -7.24 -5.82
C LEU A 129 18.85 -6.25 -7.00
N LEU A 130 18.23 -5.08 -6.85
CA LEU A 130 18.20 -4.04 -7.88
C LEU A 130 19.56 -3.34 -8.04
N TRP A 131 20.30 -3.13 -6.95
CA TRP A 131 21.63 -2.51 -6.99
C TRP A 131 22.65 -3.37 -7.74
N ARG A 132 22.56 -4.71 -7.63
CA ARG A 132 23.44 -5.62 -8.37
C ARG A 132 23.19 -5.58 -9.88
N LYS A 133 21.93 -5.46 -10.34
CA LYS A 133 21.59 -5.39 -11.77
C LYS A 133 22.14 -4.15 -12.49
N LYS A 134 22.47 -3.09 -11.75
CA LYS A 134 23.08 -1.86 -12.32
C LYS A 134 24.61 -1.89 -12.42
N ASN A 135 25.27 -2.89 -11.84
CA ASN A 135 26.74 -2.96 -11.76
C ASN A 135 27.31 -4.19 -12.49
N TYR A 136 26.57 -4.73 -13.47
CA TYR A 136 27.06 -5.68 -14.47
C TYR A 136 26.72 -5.16 -15.87
#